data_AF-A0AAQ0CVY6-F1
#
_entry.id   AF-A0AAQ0CVY6-F1
#
_cell.length_a   1.000
_cell.length_b   1.000
_cell.length_c   1.000
_cell.angle_alpha   90.00
_cell.angle_beta   90.00
_cell.angle_gamma   90.00
#
_symmetry.space_group_name_H-M   'P 1'
#
loop_
_entity.id
_entity.type
_entity.pdbx_description
1 polymer ?
#
loop_
_entity_poly.entity_id
_entity_poly.type
_entity_poly.pdbx_seq_one_letter_code
_entity_poly.pdbx_strand_id
1 'polypeptide(L)' 'MLRAILADADEHRMPVRVGALRGSDSNRFYERHGFVRTDEAEWDITYRREPGAATT' A
#
# COMPACT_ATOMS: atom_id res chain seq x y z
N MET A 1 8.90 -1.22 10.38
CA MET A 1 9.41 -1.40 9.00
C MET A 1 8.47 -0.75 7.99
N LEU A 2 7.25 -1.24 7.71
CA LEU A 2 6.33 -0.59 6.75
C LEU A 2 5.90 0.84 7.16
N ARG A 3 5.57 1.06 8.44
CA ARG A 3 5.12 2.38 8.91
C ARG A 3 6.14 3.51 8.68
N ALA A 4 7.43 3.23 8.78
CA ALA A 4 8.47 4.22 8.55
C ALA A 4 8.52 4.64 7.06
N ILE A 5 8.41 3.66 6.17
CA ILE A 5 8.33 3.91 4.72
C ILE A 5 7.07 4.72 4.38
N LEU A 6 5.92 4.40 5.00
CA LEU A 6 4.69 5.15 4.78
C LEU A 6 4.77 6.58 5.32
N ALA A 7 5.41 6.80 6.47
CA ALA A 7 5.61 8.13 7.03
C ALA A 7 6.50 8.99 6.12
N ASP A 8 7.61 8.43 5.63
CA ASP A 8 8.50 9.10 4.67
C ASP A 8 7.79 9.42 3.35
N ALA A 9 7.00 8.46 2.83
CA ALA A 9 6.19 8.67 1.63
C ALA A 9 5.10 9.74 1.84
N ASP A 10 4.49 9.79 3.03
CA ASP A 10 3.49 10.80 3.39
C ASP A 10 4.14 12.20 3.44
N GLU A 11 5.33 12.32 4.04
CA GLU A 11 6.12 13.56 4.11
C GLU A 11 6.50 14.08 2.72
N HIS A 12 6.96 13.18 1.84
CA HIS A 12 7.34 13.53 0.47
C HIS A 12 6.16 13.55 -0.52
N ARG A 13 4.93 13.33 -0.05
CA ARG A 13 3.70 13.28 -0.86
C ARG A 13 3.81 12.30 -2.03
N MET A 14 4.44 11.15 -1.80
CA MET A 14 4.65 10.09 -2.78
C MET A 14 3.66 8.93 -2.59
N PRO A 15 2.98 8.46 -3.65
CA PRO A 15 2.15 7.26 -3.55
C PRO A 15 3.03 6.00 -3.47
N VAL A 16 2.62 5.02 -2.67
CA VAL A 16 3.31 3.73 -2.53
C VAL A 16 2.52 2.65 -3.26
N ARG A 17 3.22 1.81 -4.04
CA ARG A 17 2.65 0.65 -4.73
C ARG A 17 3.30 -0.63 -4.28
N VAL A 18 2.51 -1.68 -4.11
CA VAL A 18 2.97 -3.02 -3.73
C VAL A 18 2.20 -4.08 -4.49
N GLY A 19 2.86 -5.20 -4.79
CA GLY A 19 2.23 -6.42 -5.33
C GLY A 19 2.14 -7.50 -4.27
N ALA A 20 1.08 -8.31 -4.31
CA ALA A 20 0.97 -9.51 -3.51
C ALA A 20 0.30 -10.64 -4.30
N LEU A 21 0.75 -11.87 -4.06
CA LEU A 21 0.10 -13.05 -4.60
C LEU A 21 -1.35 -13.16 -4.11
N ARG A 22 -2.23 -13.59 -5.00
CA ARG A 22 -3.64 -13.91 -4.70
C ARG A 22 -3.71 -14.92 -3.56
N GLY A 23 -4.66 -14.71 -2.64
CA GLY A 23 -4.86 -15.59 -1.49
C GLY A 23 -3.81 -15.47 -0.37
N SER A 24 -2.74 -14.71 -0.56
CA SER A 24 -1.75 -14.48 0.50
C SER A 24 -2.31 -13.62 1.64
N ASP A 25 -1.80 -13.83 2.86
CA ASP A 25 -2.12 -13.00 4.04
C ASP A 25 -1.71 -11.53 3.86
N SER A 26 -0.75 -11.26 2.97
CA SER A 26 -0.30 -9.91 2.61
C SER A 26 -1.45 -9.04 2.08
N ASN A 27 -2.42 -9.64 1.39
CA ASN A 27 -3.58 -8.91 0.86
C ASN A 27 -4.36 -8.20 1.98
N ARG A 28 -4.74 -8.94 3.02
CA ARG A 28 -5.43 -8.40 4.20
C ARG A 28 -4.53 -7.42 4.97
N PHE A 29 -3.23 -7.69 5.02
CA PHE A 29 -2.27 -6.83 5.68
C PHE A 29 -2.17 -5.45 5.00
N TYR A 30 -2.11 -5.39 3.67
CA TYR A 30 -2.04 -4.13 2.93
C TYR A 30 -3.35 -3.33 3.03
N GLU A 31 -4.51 -3.96 2.89
CA GLU A 31 -5.81 -3.31 3.05
C GLU A 31 -5.94 -2.61 4.41
N ARG A 32 -5.50 -3.29 5.49
CA ARG A 32 -5.48 -2.71 6.85
C ARG A 32 -4.54 -1.51 7.00
N HIS A 33 -3.54 -1.37 6.14
CA HIS A 33 -2.63 -0.23 6.12
C HIS A 33 -3.07 0.89 5.16
N GLY A 34 -4.31 0.82 4.66
CA GLY A 34 -4.90 1.86 3.81
C GLY A 34 -4.51 1.75 2.34
N PHE A 35 -3.94 0.62 1.93
CA PHE A 35 -3.74 0.33 0.51
C PHE A 35 -5.04 -0.10 -0.13
N VAL A 36 -5.30 0.40 -1.34
CA VAL A 36 -6.46 0.07 -2.15
C VAL A 36 -6.01 -0.76 -3.35
N ARG A 37 -6.76 -1.81 -3.69
CA ARG A 37 -6.51 -2.60 -4.90
C ARG A 37 -6.71 -1.72 -6.12
N THR A 38 -5.72 -1.68 -7.01
CA THR A 38 -5.79 -0.87 -8.24
C THR A 38 -5.74 -1.72 -9.50
N ASP A 39 -5.15 -2.91 -9.43
CA ASP A 39 -5.03 -3.82 -10.56
C ASP A 39 -4.92 -5.26 -10.07
N GLU A 40 -5.31 -6.22 -10.91
CA GLU A 40 -5.25 -7.65 -10.60
C GLU A 40 -4.88 -8.42 -11.87
N ALA A 41 -3.78 -9.18 -11.77
CA ALA A 41 -3.28 -10.07 -12.80
C ALA A 41 -3.63 -11.53 -12.46
N GLU A 42 -3.16 -12.47 -13.29
CA GLU A 42 -3.42 -13.90 -13.12
C GLU A 42 -3.04 -14.40 -11.71
N TRP A 43 -1.91 -13.94 -11.18
CA TRP A 43 -1.34 -14.42 -9.91
C TRP A 43 -1.21 -13.33 -8.84
N ASP A 44 -1.18 -12.06 -9.25
CA ASP A 44 -0.83 -10.94 -8.39
C ASP A 44 -1.96 -9.91 -8.30
N ILE A 45 -2.05 -9.25 -7.15
CA ILE A 45 -2.88 -8.07 -6.93
C ILE A 45 -1.94 -6.90 -6.68
N THR A 46 -2.15 -5.82 -7.43
CA THR A 46 -1.46 -4.56 -7.20
C THR A 46 -2.30 -3.67 -6.29
N TYR A 47 -1.67 -3.15 -5.24
CA TYR A 47 -2.27 -2.16 -4.37
C TYR A 47 -1.52 -0.85 -4.42
N ARG A 48 -2.25 0.24 -4.19
CA ARG A 48 -1.72 1.61 -4.09
C ARG A 48 -2.27 2.29 -2.85
N ARG A 49 -1.40 3.02 -2.14
CA ARG A 49 -1.79 3.94 -1.08
C ARG A 49 -1.38 5.35 -1.49
N GLU A 50 -2.33 6.28 -1.50
CA GLU A 50 -2.03 7.71 -1.63
C GLU A 50 -1.41 8.24 -0.33
N PRO A 51 -0.56 9.27 -0.40
CA PRO A 51 -0.01 9.89 0.79
C PRO A 51 -1.12 10.46 1.67
N GLY A 52 -1.06 10.16 2.96
CA GLY A 52 -1.98 10.68 3.97
C GLY A 52 -1.88 12.21 4.09
N ALA A 53 -2.87 12.83 4.73
CA ALA A 53 -2.72 14.22 5.14
C ALA A 53 -1.52 14.32 6.09
N ALA A 54 -0.63 15.28 5.86
CA ALA A 54 0.46 15.55 6.79
C ALA A 54 -0.15 15.77 8.18
N THR A 55 0.29 14.99 9.15
CA THR A 55 -0.13 15.23 10.54
C THR A 55 0.68 16.43 11.01
N THR A 56 0.10 17.62 10.88
CA THR A 56 0.65 18.89 11.38
C THR A 56 0.71 18.91 12.90
#